data_AF-A0A496ADR3-F1
#
_entry.id   AF-A0A496ADR3-F1
#
_cell.length_a   1.000
_cell.length_b   1.000
_cell.length_c   1.000
_cell.angle_alpha   90.00
_cell.angle_beta   90.00
_cell.angle_gamma   90.00
#
_symmetry.space_group_name_H-M   'P 1'
#
loop_
_entity.id
_entity.type
_entity.pdbx_description
1 polymer ?
#
loop_
_entity_poly.entity_id
_entity_poly.type
_entity_poly.pdbx_seq_one_letter_code
_entity_poly.pdbx_strand_id
1 'polypeptide(L)'
;MTFRFFVTVITCMSLVIAGTIVLTDNYERRLASYNADFQTHQEKTFIAHTYSSFKADIDRAPNPLSVFNQGLDKRAKNSIRIRIGKVPYLWDKVYQYQSTGLKNPFRHLLADIDLVSIFQILLSLLALVFAYDAIAGARENGTLRLTLSNPVGRGVVILGKYVGAIVCLSLPLLISFLFALLLQLQSSAIQYTADDLFRIGGILLTTIVYISTFYLIGLLISSMIHRPATSLIVSMFIWVVLILLYPNVSLFLVNRFIDTEEKIEQTNREIEQISERFYRDIQKLRDPFESPSLLKDSISSGGSRGYLHLSKNFTYIPDESEPNIPTVKAYFQDLTSLHIRAAETIWRARKNAFAETYIRKSRIARNALRFSPTGLYHLSTEAWAGTDLFRMEHFFKTGRQYRQRVLDYFHDKKAFSSRQWFASDKGEVRWNDAPRFVYNPPDVFEDASSRALPDLFLLFLLNLVLFMATFMIFSRLEV
;
A
#
# COMPACT_ATOMS: atom_id res chain seq x y z
N MET A 1 14.93 -28.44 26.08
CA MET A 1 14.24 -27.13 26.00
C MET A 1 15.20 -25.95 26.00
N THR A 2 16.20 -25.88 26.91
CA THR A 2 17.09 -24.72 27.08
C THR A 2 17.89 -24.32 25.83
N PHE A 3 18.49 -25.27 25.11
CA PHE A 3 19.28 -24.94 23.90
C PHE A 3 18.41 -24.39 22.75
N ARG A 4 17.27 -25.04 22.45
CA ARG A 4 16.34 -24.59 21.40
C ARG A 4 15.80 -23.20 21.70
N PHE A 5 15.45 -22.94 22.96
CA PHE A 5 15.00 -21.63 23.41
C PHE A 5 16.08 -20.56 23.26
N PHE A 6 17.32 -20.86 23.66
CA PHE A 6 18.43 -19.92 23.53
C PHE A 6 18.73 -19.56 22.06
N VAL A 7 18.78 -20.57 21.18
CA VAL A 7 18.94 -20.36 19.74
C VAL A 7 17.79 -19.52 19.19
N THR A 8 16.55 -19.81 19.59
CA THR A 8 15.36 -19.05 19.19
C THR A 8 15.47 -17.57 19.56
N VAL A 9 15.86 -17.26 20.80
CA VAL A 9 16.03 -15.88 21.27
C VAL A 9 17.11 -15.17 20.46
N ILE A 10 18.29 -15.78 20.30
CA ILE A 10 19.41 -15.18 19.57
C ILE A 10 19.05 -14.94 18.10
N THR A 11 18.49 -15.94 17.42
CA THR A 11 18.12 -15.81 16.01
C THR A 11 17.00 -14.79 15.81
N CYS A 12 16.01 -14.75 16.71
CA CYS A 12 14.94 -13.75 16.65
C CYS A 12 15.50 -12.34 16.86
N MET A 13 16.30 -12.13 17.91
CA MET A 13 16.88 -10.82 18.20
C MET A 13 17.80 -10.37 17.07
N SER A 14 18.73 -11.20 16.59
CA SER A 14 19.69 -10.79 15.58
C SER A 14 19.00 -10.37 14.27
N LEU A 15 18.01 -11.14 13.82
CA LEU A 15 17.33 -10.89 12.55
C LEU A 15 16.39 -9.68 12.65
N VAL A 16 15.69 -9.51 13.78
CA VAL A 16 14.81 -8.36 14.02
C VAL A 16 15.60 -7.07 14.20
N ILE A 17 16.75 -7.11 14.89
CA ILE A 17 17.65 -5.95 15.04
C ILE A 17 18.17 -5.52 13.67
N ALA A 18 18.75 -6.46 12.91
CA ALA A 18 19.26 -6.16 11.58
C ALA A 18 18.15 -5.63 10.65
N GLY A 19 16.98 -6.26 10.67
CA GLY A 19 15.81 -5.82 9.92
C GLY A 19 15.37 -4.41 10.32
N THR A 20 15.28 -4.12 11.61
CA THR A 20 14.85 -2.80 12.12
C THR A 20 15.81 -1.70 11.68
N ILE A 21 17.13 -1.90 11.78
CA ILE A 21 18.13 -0.91 11.35
C ILE A 21 17.93 -0.58 9.85
N VAL A 22 17.83 -1.60 9.00
CA VAL A 22 17.66 -1.42 7.55
C VAL A 22 16.32 -0.75 7.23
N LEU A 23 15.23 -1.13 7.93
CA LEU A 23 13.90 -0.59 7.68
C LEU A 23 13.78 0.86 8.15
N THR A 24 14.39 1.22 9.28
CA THR A 24 14.46 2.58 9.79
C THR A 24 15.28 3.49 8.87
N ASP A 25 16.48 3.07 8.43
CA ASP A 25 17.29 3.86 7.46
C ASP A 25 16.53 4.10 6.15
N ASN A 26 15.85 3.07 5.63
CA ASN A 26 15.02 3.22 4.44
C ASN A 26 13.86 4.20 4.64
N TYR A 27 13.23 4.18 5.82
CA TYR A 27 12.17 5.13 6.15
C TYR A 27 12.72 6.57 6.25
N GLU A 28 13.85 6.77 6.93
CA GLU A 28 14.51 8.08 7.06
C GLU A 28 14.85 8.68 5.69
N ARG A 29 15.43 7.88 4.79
CA ARG A 29 15.72 8.32 3.41
C ARG A 29 14.46 8.72 2.65
N ARG A 30 13.36 7.96 2.80
CA ARG A 30 12.07 8.27 2.17
C ARG A 30 11.46 9.54 2.76
N LEU A 31 11.59 9.76 4.07
CA LEU A 31 11.11 10.98 4.73
C LEU A 31 11.93 12.20 4.33
N ALA A 32 13.25 12.08 4.25
CA ALA A 32 14.14 13.14 3.78
C ALA A 32 13.83 13.55 2.33
N SER A 33 13.66 12.56 1.43
CA SER A 33 13.23 12.81 0.05
C SER A 33 11.86 13.49 0.00
N TYR A 34 10.90 13.03 0.82
CA TYR A 34 9.59 13.66 0.92
C TYR A 34 9.68 15.12 1.39
N ASN A 35 10.46 15.42 2.43
CA ASN A 35 10.58 16.77 2.96
C ASN A 35 11.22 17.72 1.93
N ALA A 36 12.26 17.27 1.21
CA ALA A 36 12.90 18.03 0.14
C ALA A 36 11.94 18.29 -1.03
N ASP A 37 11.20 17.27 -1.47
CA ASP A 37 10.21 17.38 -2.54
C ASP A 37 9.05 18.28 -2.13
N PHE A 38 8.52 18.12 -0.90
CA PHE A 38 7.39 18.89 -0.38
C PHE A 38 7.68 20.39 -0.29
N GLN A 39 8.87 20.78 0.22
CA GLN A 39 9.29 22.18 0.24
C GLN A 39 9.38 22.73 -1.19
N THR A 40 10.05 21.97 -2.07
CA THR A 40 10.19 22.34 -3.49
C THR A 40 8.83 22.50 -4.18
N HIS A 41 7.87 21.61 -3.91
CA HIS A 41 6.52 21.66 -4.47
C HIS A 41 5.74 22.85 -3.91
N GLN A 42 5.80 23.13 -2.60
CA GLN A 42 5.13 24.29 -2.01
C GLN A 42 5.65 25.61 -2.57
N GLU A 43 6.97 25.76 -2.70
CA GLU A 43 7.58 26.97 -3.27
C GLU A 43 7.20 27.13 -4.74
N LYS A 44 7.35 26.07 -5.55
CA LYS A 44 7.15 26.16 -7.01
C LYS A 44 5.70 26.26 -7.46
N THR A 45 4.75 25.71 -6.70
CA THR A 45 3.33 25.68 -7.09
C THR A 45 2.71 27.08 -7.14
N PHE A 46 3.09 27.96 -6.19
CA PHE A 46 2.41 29.23 -5.94
C PHE A 46 3.25 30.47 -6.30
N ILE A 47 4.34 30.30 -7.05
CA ILE A 47 5.15 31.38 -7.63
C ILE A 47 4.98 31.48 -9.15
N ALA A 48 4.06 30.71 -9.73
CA ALA A 48 3.80 30.74 -11.16
C ALA A 48 3.22 32.10 -11.57
N HIS A 49 3.86 32.81 -12.50
CA HIS A 49 3.39 34.13 -12.93
C HIS A 49 2.04 34.08 -13.68
N THR A 50 1.68 32.92 -14.25
CA THR A 50 0.45 32.70 -15.03
C THR A 50 -0.33 31.47 -14.57
N TYR A 51 -1.65 31.46 -14.75
CA TYR A 51 -2.50 30.30 -14.39
C TYR A 51 -2.12 29.04 -15.17
N SER A 52 -1.69 29.17 -16.43
CA SER A 52 -1.28 28.02 -17.23
C SER A 52 0.03 27.37 -16.79
N SER A 53 0.85 28.11 -16.05
CA SER A 53 2.10 27.62 -15.47
C SER A 53 1.89 26.96 -14.12
N PHE A 54 0.65 26.95 -13.60
CA PHE A 54 0.30 26.29 -12.35
C PHE A 54 0.59 24.80 -12.40
N LYS A 55 1.43 24.36 -11.46
CA LYS A 55 1.81 22.95 -11.29
C LYS A 55 1.57 22.60 -9.83
N ALA A 56 0.41 22.00 -9.54
CA ALA A 56 0.17 21.47 -8.21
C ALA A 56 0.61 20.02 -8.14
N ASP A 57 1.56 19.74 -7.26
CA ASP A 57 1.91 18.39 -6.85
C ASP A 57 1.20 18.11 -5.51
N ILE A 58 0.57 16.94 -5.39
CA ILE A 58 0.01 16.47 -4.11
C ILE A 58 0.98 15.51 -3.47
N ASP A 59 1.28 15.73 -2.21
CA ASP A 59 2.27 14.97 -1.46
C ASP A 59 1.62 14.23 -0.29
N ARG A 60 2.14 13.03 -0.03
CA ARG A 60 1.76 12.16 1.08
C ARG A 60 3.02 11.71 1.79
N ALA A 61 3.11 12.04 3.08
CA ALA A 61 4.21 11.58 3.92
C ALA A 61 4.30 10.04 3.94
N PRO A 62 5.51 9.46 3.99
CA PRO A 62 5.67 8.02 4.18
C PRO A 62 5.05 7.61 5.52
N ASN A 63 4.46 6.43 5.57
CA ASN A 63 3.78 5.96 6.77
C ASN A 63 4.83 5.47 7.81
N PRO A 64 4.83 5.99 9.06
CA PRO A 64 5.75 5.53 10.10
C PRO A 64 5.66 4.02 10.37
N LEU A 65 4.45 3.45 10.32
CA LEU A 65 4.24 2.02 10.53
C LEU A 65 4.68 1.14 9.34
N SER A 66 5.16 1.76 8.25
CA SER A 66 5.77 1.01 7.14
C SER A 66 7.09 0.32 7.53
N VAL A 67 7.68 0.69 8.67
CA VAL A 67 8.81 -0.02 9.27
C VAL A 67 8.39 -1.43 9.76
N PHE A 68 7.12 -1.63 10.13
CA PHE A 68 6.59 -2.95 10.50
C PHE A 68 6.12 -3.74 9.29
N ASN A 69 5.23 -3.14 8.49
CA ASN A 69 4.69 -3.73 7.27
C ASN A 69 4.72 -2.69 6.14
N GLN A 70 5.51 -2.95 5.10
CA GLN A 70 5.76 -1.98 4.03
C GLN A 70 4.59 -1.83 3.05
N GLY A 71 3.80 -2.89 2.86
CA GLY A 71 2.65 -2.94 1.95
C GLY A 71 2.86 -2.22 0.62
N LEU A 72 1.89 -1.40 0.23
CA LEU A 72 1.96 -0.55 -0.96
C LEU A 72 2.82 0.70 -0.77
N ASP A 73 3.16 1.05 0.47
CA ASP A 73 3.80 2.32 0.79
C ASP A 73 5.23 2.43 0.25
N LYS A 74 5.96 1.30 0.21
CA LYS A 74 7.31 1.22 -0.39
C LYS A 74 7.33 1.49 -1.89
N ARG A 75 6.26 1.17 -2.60
CA ARG A 75 6.24 1.08 -4.07
C ARG A 75 5.46 2.20 -4.72
N ALA A 76 4.48 2.73 -4.01
CA ALA A 76 3.76 3.92 -4.45
C ALA A 76 4.68 5.15 -4.32
N LYS A 77 4.54 6.06 -5.27
CA LYS A 77 5.14 7.39 -5.12
C LYS A 77 4.45 8.16 -4.00
N ASN A 78 5.25 8.93 -3.27
CA ASN A 78 4.76 9.84 -2.24
C ASN A 78 4.18 11.12 -2.83
N SER A 79 4.46 11.43 -4.11
CA SER A 79 3.98 12.63 -4.79
C SER A 79 3.29 12.31 -6.12
N ILE A 80 2.22 13.05 -6.43
CA ILE A 80 1.50 12.95 -7.70
C ILE A 80 1.22 14.35 -8.24
N ARG A 81 1.61 14.59 -9.49
CA ARG A 81 1.23 15.84 -10.18
C ARG A 81 -0.25 15.89 -10.57
N ILE A 82 -0.91 16.95 -10.18
CA ILE A 82 -2.27 17.29 -10.62
C ILE A 82 -2.19 18.11 -11.90
N ARG A 83 -3.02 17.76 -12.87
CA ARG A 83 -3.15 18.47 -14.15
C ARG A 83 -4.61 18.71 -14.46
N ILE A 84 -4.92 19.84 -15.09
CA ILE A 84 -6.28 20.12 -15.57
C ILE A 84 -6.72 19.12 -16.65
N GLY A 85 -5.80 18.67 -17.51
CA GLY A 85 -6.08 17.72 -18.60
C GLY A 85 -5.92 16.23 -18.24
N LYS A 86 -5.73 15.87 -16.96
CA LYS A 86 -5.61 14.46 -16.55
C LYS A 86 -6.17 14.22 -15.15
N VAL A 87 -7.01 13.22 -15.00
CA VAL A 87 -7.53 12.77 -13.70
C VAL A 87 -6.58 11.71 -13.11
N PRO A 88 -6.12 11.83 -11.85
CA PRO A 88 -5.22 10.86 -11.24
C PRO A 88 -5.90 9.53 -10.86
N TYR A 89 -5.19 8.42 -11.07
CA TYR A 89 -5.64 7.05 -10.78
C TYR A 89 -4.47 6.12 -10.44
N LEU A 90 -4.76 5.04 -9.71
CA LEU A 90 -3.79 4.22 -8.97
C LEU A 90 -2.79 3.45 -9.87
N TRP A 91 -3.31 2.74 -10.88
CA TRP A 91 -2.53 1.90 -11.78
C TRP A 91 -2.53 2.50 -13.18
N ASP A 92 -1.46 3.18 -13.56
CA ASP A 92 -1.29 3.77 -14.90
C ASP A 92 -0.29 2.95 -15.73
N LYS A 93 -0.80 2.22 -16.73
CA LYS A 93 0.03 1.61 -17.80
C LYS A 93 0.10 2.47 -19.06
N VAL A 94 -0.81 3.44 -19.24
CA VAL A 94 -1.18 3.97 -20.56
C VAL A 94 -0.36 5.20 -20.94
N TYR A 95 0.24 5.92 -19.99
CA TYR A 95 1.11 7.05 -20.33
C TYR A 95 2.40 7.10 -19.51
N GLN A 96 3.52 6.94 -20.21
CA GLN A 96 4.90 6.83 -19.73
C GLN A 96 5.38 8.01 -18.86
N TYR A 97 4.67 9.16 -18.90
CA TYR A 97 5.07 10.40 -18.25
C TYR A 97 4.65 10.53 -16.77
N GLN A 98 3.87 9.58 -16.23
CA GLN A 98 3.42 9.63 -14.84
C GLN A 98 3.31 8.22 -14.23
N SER A 99 4.43 7.52 -14.14
CA SER A 99 4.50 6.28 -13.37
C SER A 99 4.16 6.57 -11.91
N THR A 100 3.06 6.01 -11.40
CA THR A 100 2.66 6.01 -9.99
C THR A 100 3.53 5.07 -9.14
N GLY A 101 4.50 4.38 -9.76
CA GLY A 101 5.29 3.30 -9.16
C GLY A 101 4.56 1.95 -9.15
N LEU A 102 3.24 1.96 -9.31
CA LEU A 102 2.37 0.79 -9.26
C LEU A 102 2.07 0.28 -10.68
N LYS A 103 2.92 -0.62 -11.19
CA LYS A 103 2.74 -1.26 -12.52
C LYS A 103 1.91 -2.55 -12.46
N ASN A 104 1.90 -3.25 -11.33
CA ASN A 104 1.24 -4.54 -11.16
C ASN A 104 0.44 -4.58 -9.84
N PRO A 105 -0.88 -4.85 -9.90
CA PRO A 105 -1.75 -4.89 -8.72
C PRO A 105 -1.49 -6.08 -7.78
N PHE A 106 -0.78 -7.13 -8.19
CA PHE A 106 -0.49 -8.29 -7.32
C PHE A 106 0.86 -8.21 -6.66
N ARG A 107 1.79 -7.44 -7.24
CA ARG A 107 3.18 -7.46 -6.78
C ARG A 107 3.26 -7.15 -5.29
N HIS A 108 2.43 -6.23 -4.78
CA HIS A 108 2.44 -5.80 -3.38
C HIS A 108 1.84 -6.83 -2.40
N LEU A 109 1.09 -7.80 -2.90
CA LEU A 109 0.56 -8.91 -2.09
C LEU A 109 1.61 -10.02 -1.90
N LEU A 110 2.70 -9.98 -2.66
CA LEU A 110 3.89 -10.80 -2.41
C LEU A 110 4.69 -10.11 -1.31
N ALA A 111 5.01 -10.86 -0.25
CA ALA A 111 5.73 -10.36 0.91
C ALA A 111 7.00 -9.61 0.49
N ASP A 112 7.05 -8.31 0.82
CA ASP A 112 8.31 -7.58 0.84
C ASP A 112 9.09 -8.00 2.09
N ILE A 113 10.42 -7.90 2.06
CA ILE A 113 11.23 -8.15 3.25
C ILE A 113 11.01 -6.98 4.21
N ASP A 114 10.10 -7.17 5.16
CA ASP A 114 9.77 -6.27 6.27
C ASP A 114 9.74 -7.03 7.61
N LEU A 115 9.50 -6.30 8.70
CA LEU A 115 9.60 -6.84 10.05
C LEU A 115 8.50 -7.88 10.32
N VAL A 116 7.29 -7.63 9.83
CA VAL A 116 6.18 -8.59 9.89
C VAL A 116 6.50 -9.88 9.12
N SER A 117 7.13 -9.80 7.94
CA SER A 117 7.54 -10.97 7.16
C SER A 117 8.68 -11.75 7.84
N ILE A 118 9.60 -11.05 8.52
CA ILE A 118 10.61 -11.67 9.38
C ILE A 118 9.93 -12.51 10.46
N PHE A 119 8.98 -11.94 11.20
CA PHE A 119 8.20 -12.68 12.19
C PHE A 119 7.39 -13.82 11.55
N GLN A 120 6.79 -13.58 10.38
CA GLN A 120 5.99 -14.56 9.66
C GLN A 120 6.79 -15.83 9.39
N ILE A 121 8.00 -15.70 8.84
CA ILE A 121 8.85 -16.82 8.43
C ILE A 121 9.52 -17.44 9.65
N LEU A 122 10.16 -16.63 10.48
CA LEU A 122 10.99 -17.11 11.58
C LEU A 122 10.14 -17.75 12.68
N LEU A 123 9.11 -17.06 13.17
CA LEU A 123 8.34 -17.53 14.33
C LEU A 123 7.39 -18.67 13.98
N SER A 124 6.89 -18.75 12.73
CA SER A 124 6.11 -19.91 12.28
C SER A 124 6.95 -21.18 12.22
N LEU A 125 8.19 -21.08 11.74
CA LEU A 125 9.14 -22.19 11.69
C LEU A 125 9.48 -22.67 13.11
N LEU A 126 9.81 -21.73 13.99
CA LEU A 126 10.12 -22.03 15.39
C LEU A 126 8.93 -22.65 16.13
N ALA A 127 7.71 -22.16 15.90
CA ALA A 127 6.52 -22.72 16.50
C ALA A 127 6.35 -24.22 16.17
N LEU A 128 6.60 -24.61 14.91
CA LEU A 128 6.55 -26.02 14.50
C LEU A 128 7.70 -26.85 15.08
N VAL A 129 8.92 -26.30 15.15
CA VAL A 129 10.08 -26.95 15.76
C VAL A 129 9.91 -27.14 17.29
N PHE A 130 9.08 -26.33 17.93
CA PHE A 130 8.73 -26.52 19.34
C PHE A 130 7.57 -27.51 19.53
N ALA A 131 6.73 -27.68 18.51
CA ALA A 131 5.54 -28.52 18.59
C ALA A 131 5.77 -29.98 18.18
N TYR A 132 6.75 -30.28 17.30
CA TYR A 132 6.84 -31.60 16.66
C TYR A 132 7.02 -32.77 17.65
N ASP A 133 7.76 -32.59 18.74
CA ASP A 133 8.01 -33.59 19.79
C ASP A 133 7.15 -33.39 21.04
N ALA A 134 6.20 -32.44 21.01
CA ALA A 134 5.39 -32.09 22.18
C ALA A 134 4.51 -33.26 22.67
N ILE A 135 3.93 -34.05 21.77
CA ILE A 135 3.15 -35.25 22.07
C ILE A 135 3.90 -36.51 21.63
N ALA A 136 4.37 -36.57 20.37
CA ALA A 136 5.09 -37.71 19.83
C ALA A 136 6.34 -38.08 20.65
N GLY A 137 7.13 -37.09 21.08
CA GLY A 137 8.31 -37.33 21.91
C GLY A 137 7.97 -37.78 23.33
N ALA A 138 6.88 -37.29 23.92
CA ALA A 138 6.41 -37.75 25.22
C ALA A 138 5.89 -39.20 25.14
N ARG A 139 5.31 -39.58 23.99
CA ARG A 139 4.84 -40.95 23.73
C ARG A 139 6.01 -41.91 23.54
N GLU A 140 7.00 -41.54 22.73
CA GLU A 140 8.19 -42.35 22.47
C GLU A 140 9.03 -42.57 23.75
N ASN A 141 9.18 -41.54 24.58
CA ASN A 141 9.90 -41.62 25.85
C ASN A 141 9.09 -42.27 26.99
N GLY A 142 7.84 -42.69 26.75
CA GLY A 142 6.95 -43.28 27.77
C GLY A 142 6.45 -42.31 28.86
N THR A 143 6.89 -41.05 28.86
CA THR A 143 6.52 -40.04 29.86
C THR A 143 5.04 -39.66 29.79
N LEU A 144 4.42 -39.81 28.61
CA LEU A 144 2.98 -39.60 28.43
C LEU A 144 2.15 -40.59 29.25
N ARG A 145 2.55 -41.87 29.28
CA ARG A 145 1.87 -42.93 30.05
C ARG A 145 2.00 -42.69 31.55
N LEU A 146 3.17 -42.26 32.01
CA LEU A 146 3.40 -41.89 33.41
C LEU A 146 2.60 -40.66 33.85
N THR A 147 2.39 -39.70 32.95
CA THR A 147 1.58 -38.50 33.27
C THR A 147 0.10 -38.86 33.41
N LEU A 148 -0.39 -39.75 32.54
CA LEU A 148 -1.80 -40.17 32.51
C LEU A 148 -2.16 -41.26 33.54
N SER A 149 -1.18 -41.86 34.22
CA SER A 149 -1.43 -42.73 35.39
C SER A 149 -1.78 -41.94 36.66
N ASN A 150 -1.55 -40.62 36.67
CA ASN A 150 -1.99 -39.70 37.72
C ASN A 150 -3.39 -39.16 37.41
N PRO A 151 -4.16 -38.67 38.41
CA PRO A 151 -5.52 -38.14 38.23
C PRO A 151 -5.53 -36.75 37.55
N VAL A 152 -4.95 -36.66 36.35
CA VAL A 152 -4.86 -35.44 35.54
C VAL A 152 -5.68 -35.63 34.28
N GLY A 153 -6.64 -34.73 34.06
CA GLY A 153 -7.47 -34.77 32.85
C GLY A 153 -6.64 -34.54 31.58
N ARG A 154 -6.92 -35.30 30.51
CA ARG A 154 -6.27 -35.17 29.19
C ARG A 154 -6.29 -33.74 28.65
N GLY A 155 -7.39 -33.00 28.88
CA GLY A 155 -7.52 -31.60 28.47
C GLY A 155 -6.55 -30.65 29.17
N VAL A 156 -6.29 -30.88 30.47
CA VAL A 156 -5.33 -30.08 31.25
C VAL A 156 -3.91 -30.28 30.73
N VAL A 157 -3.56 -31.50 30.32
CA VAL A 157 -2.24 -31.81 29.75
C VAL A 157 -2.01 -31.05 28.43
N ILE A 158 -2.99 -31.08 27.50
CA ILE A 158 -2.87 -30.35 26.22
C ILE A 158 -2.86 -28.85 26.45
N LEU A 159 -3.78 -28.33 27.27
CA LEU A 159 -3.88 -26.90 27.55
C LEU A 159 -2.60 -26.38 28.20
N GLY A 160 -2.03 -27.11 29.16
CA GLY A 160 -0.76 -26.77 29.79
C GLY A 160 0.41 -26.75 28.80
N LYS A 161 0.50 -27.74 27.89
CA LYS A 161 1.50 -27.75 26.82
C LYS A 161 1.32 -26.58 25.84
N TYR A 162 0.07 -26.25 25.52
CA TYR A 162 -0.24 -25.13 24.64
C TYR A 162 0.14 -23.80 25.28
N VAL A 163 -0.41 -23.48 26.46
CA VAL A 163 -0.13 -22.22 27.17
C VAL A 163 1.37 -22.07 27.45
N GLY A 164 2.04 -23.12 27.91
CA GLY A 164 3.48 -23.10 28.18
C GLY A 164 4.31 -22.79 26.92
N ALA A 165 3.94 -23.35 25.77
CA ALA A 165 4.62 -23.07 24.52
C ALA A 165 4.32 -21.66 23.98
N ILE A 166 3.08 -21.17 24.09
CA ILE A 166 2.74 -19.81 23.68
C ILE A 166 3.50 -18.79 24.50
N VAL A 167 3.57 -18.94 25.83
CA VAL A 167 4.37 -18.07 26.70
C VAL A 167 5.85 -18.13 26.32
N CYS A 168 6.37 -19.33 26.06
CA CYS A 168 7.76 -19.52 25.66
C CYS A 168 8.09 -18.86 24.32
N LEU A 169 7.20 -18.94 23.32
CA LEU A 169 7.39 -18.32 22.00
C LEU A 169 7.11 -16.81 22.00
N SER A 170 6.20 -16.33 22.87
CA SER A 170 5.90 -14.90 22.98
C SER A 170 7.04 -14.12 23.64
N LEU A 171 7.82 -14.72 24.53
CA LEU A 171 8.95 -14.05 25.19
C LEU A 171 10.02 -13.53 24.20
N PRO A 172 10.60 -14.36 23.32
CA PRO A 172 11.52 -13.90 22.27
C PRO A 172 10.91 -12.84 21.35
N LEU A 173 9.62 -12.99 21.02
CA LEU A 173 8.88 -12.00 20.22
C LEU A 173 8.84 -10.65 20.95
N LEU A 174 8.38 -10.63 22.20
CA LEU A 174 8.24 -9.41 23.00
C LEU A 174 9.59 -8.71 23.19
N ILE A 175 10.65 -9.48 23.53
CA ILE A 175 12.00 -8.92 23.69
C ILE A 175 12.48 -8.28 22.39
N SER A 176 12.35 -8.99 21.26
CA SER A 176 12.80 -8.49 19.97
C SER A 176 11.97 -7.30 19.48
N PHE A 177 10.66 -7.31 19.73
CA PHE A 177 9.73 -6.25 19.39
C PHE A 177 9.98 -4.98 20.21
N LEU A 178 10.19 -5.11 21.52
CA LEU A 178 10.54 -3.99 22.39
C LEU A 178 11.87 -3.37 21.99
N PHE A 179 12.87 -4.19 21.64
CA PHE A 179 14.13 -3.68 21.15
C PHE A 179 13.99 -2.96 19.80
N ALA A 180 13.18 -3.50 18.89
CA ALA A 180 12.86 -2.82 17.63
C ALA A 180 12.21 -1.45 17.85
N LEU A 181 11.22 -1.37 18.77
CA LEU A 181 10.61 -0.10 19.16
C LEU A 181 11.62 0.87 19.78
N LEU A 182 12.50 0.38 20.66
CA LEU A 182 13.51 1.21 21.30
C LEU A 182 14.49 1.81 20.29
N LEU A 183 14.93 1.03 19.29
CA LEU A 183 15.73 1.54 18.18
C LEU A 183 14.99 2.58 17.34
N GLN A 184 13.70 2.36 17.08
CA GLN A 184 12.88 3.31 16.30
C GLN A 184 12.65 4.63 17.06
N LEU A 185 12.51 4.59 18.38
CA LEU A 185 12.36 5.79 19.23
C LEU A 185 13.64 6.63 19.31
N GLN A 186 14.80 6.06 19.00
CA GLN A 186 16.06 6.82 18.89
C GLN A 186 16.15 7.63 17.59
N SER A 187 15.35 7.28 16.58
CA SER A 187 15.26 8.05 15.34
C SER A 187 14.42 9.31 15.55
N SER A 188 14.99 10.47 15.25
CA SER A 188 14.23 11.74 15.27
C SER A 188 13.17 11.84 14.17
N ALA A 189 13.24 10.95 13.17
CA ALA A 189 12.33 10.91 12.03
C ALA A 189 10.99 10.23 12.33
N ILE A 190 10.92 9.38 13.36
CA ILE A 190 9.73 8.59 13.69
C ILE A 190 9.12 9.15 14.97
N GLN A 191 7.94 9.75 14.85
CA GLN A 191 7.12 10.17 15.99
C GLN A 191 5.85 9.33 16.00
N TYR A 192 5.66 8.58 17.07
CA TYR A 192 4.46 7.75 17.25
C TYR A 192 3.37 8.54 17.96
N THR A 193 2.20 8.60 17.34
CA THR A 193 0.98 9.13 17.97
C THR A 193 0.35 8.06 18.86
N ALA A 194 -0.54 8.45 19.78
CA ALA A 194 -1.30 7.49 20.60
C ALA A 194 -2.07 6.44 19.76
N ASP A 195 -2.60 6.86 18.61
CA ASP A 195 -3.24 5.97 17.65
C ASP A 195 -2.25 4.95 17.02
N ASP A 196 -1.03 5.38 16.71
CA ASP A 196 0.01 4.48 16.18
C ASP A 196 0.37 3.39 17.19
N LEU A 197 0.41 3.71 18.49
CA LEU A 197 0.66 2.73 19.55
C LEU A 197 -0.44 1.67 19.63
N PHE A 198 -1.70 2.05 19.45
CA PHE A 198 -2.82 1.09 19.41
C PHE A 198 -2.66 0.11 18.24
N ARG A 199 -2.30 0.62 17.06
CA ARG A 199 -2.09 -0.18 15.85
C ARG A 199 -0.87 -1.09 15.96
N ILE A 200 0.20 -0.61 16.58
CA ILE A 200 1.39 -1.41 16.95
C ILE A 200 0.97 -2.57 17.87
N GLY A 201 0.10 -2.29 18.86
CA GLY A 201 -0.52 -3.32 19.70
C GLY A 201 -1.35 -4.34 18.91
N GLY A 202 -2.14 -3.87 17.92
CA GLY A 202 -2.88 -4.72 17.01
C GLY A 202 -2.00 -5.64 16.15
N ILE A 203 -0.87 -5.13 15.65
CA ILE A 203 0.15 -5.93 14.96
C ILE A 203 0.69 -7.01 15.90
N LEU A 204 1.12 -6.64 17.11
CA LEU A 204 1.66 -7.57 18.10
C LEU A 204 0.66 -8.67 18.47
N LEU A 205 -0.60 -8.32 18.72
CA LEU A 205 -1.68 -9.27 19.01
C LEU A 205 -1.88 -10.24 17.84
N THR A 206 -1.92 -9.72 16.60
CA THR A 206 -2.06 -10.55 15.40
C THR A 206 -0.87 -11.51 15.27
N THR A 207 0.34 -11.07 15.58
CA THR A 207 1.55 -11.91 15.58
C THR A 207 1.46 -13.03 16.61
N ILE A 208 0.99 -12.76 17.83
CA ILE A 208 0.82 -13.79 18.88
C ILE A 208 -0.20 -14.85 18.45
N VAL A 209 -1.37 -14.43 17.92
CA VAL A 209 -2.41 -15.35 17.43
C VAL A 209 -1.90 -16.16 16.22
N TYR A 210 -1.09 -15.54 15.36
CA TYR A 210 -0.47 -16.22 14.22
C TYR A 210 0.52 -17.32 14.66
N ILE A 211 1.42 -17.02 15.59
CA ILE A 211 2.37 -17.99 16.16
C ILE A 211 1.61 -19.16 16.79
N SER A 212 0.54 -18.85 17.52
CA SER A 212 -0.33 -19.85 18.12
C SER A 212 -0.93 -20.80 17.09
N THR A 213 -1.34 -20.27 15.93
CA THR A 213 -1.87 -21.08 14.83
C THR A 213 -0.86 -22.13 14.38
N PHE A 214 0.38 -21.72 14.13
CA PHE A 214 1.44 -22.62 13.70
C PHE A 214 1.83 -23.63 14.78
N TYR A 215 1.87 -23.22 16.04
CA TYR A 215 2.11 -24.15 17.13
C TYR A 215 1.01 -25.21 17.20
N LEU A 216 -0.26 -24.83 17.07
CA LEU A 216 -1.39 -25.78 17.06
C LEU A 216 -1.37 -26.70 15.84
N ILE A 217 -0.96 -26.23 14.66
CA ILE A 217 -0.74 -27.09 13.49
C ILE A 217 0.31 -28.16 13.83
N GLY A 218 1.45 -27.75 14.39
CA GLY A 218 2.50 -28.70 14.79
C GLY A 218 2.06 -29.66 15.89
N LEU A 219 1.26 -29.18 16.85
CA LEU A 219 0.73 -29.98 17.95
C LEU A 219 -0.27 -31.03 17.43
N LEU A 220 -1.12 -30.65 16.48
CA LEU A 220 -2.02 -31.55 15.78
C LEU A 220 -1.24 -32.66 15.06
N ILE A 221 -0.21 -32.30 14.30
CA ILE A 221 0.67 -33.26 13.61
C ILE A 221 1.37 -34.20 14.61
N SER A 222 1.90 -33.65 15.70
CA SER A 222 2.54 -34.41 16.79
C SER A 222 1.58 -35.38 17.49
N SER A 223 0.29 -35.05 17.53
CA SER A 223 -0.74 -35.95 18.09
C SER A 223 -1.10 -37.12 17.17
N MET A 224 -0.97 -36.94 15.85
CA MET A 224 -1.31 -37.94 14.85
C MET A 224 -0.15 -38.92 14.59
N ILE A 225 1.10 -38.46 14.70
CA ILE A 225 2.28 -39.22 14.32
C ILE A 225 2.99 -39.78 15.56
N HIS A 226 3.36 -41.06 15.53
CA HIS A 226 4.01 -41.73 16.66
C HIS A 226 5.50 -41.40 16.79
N ARG A 227 6.23 -41.25 15.68
CA ARG A 227 7.67 -40.98 15.67
C ARG A 227 7.94 -39.47 15.53
N PRO A 228 8.72 -38.83 16.43
CA PRO A 228 8.97 -37.39 16.36
C PRO A 228 9.75 -36.98 15.12
N ALA A 229 10.67 -37.81 14.62
CA ALA A 229 11.39 -37.54 13.37
C ALA A 229 10.41 -37.39 12.17
N THR A 230 9.42 -38.26 12.07
CA THR A 230 8.38 -38.18 11.02
C THR A 230 7.47 -36.96 11.22
N SER A 231 7.13 -36.64 12.48
CA SER A 231 6.36 -35.43 12.84
C SER A 231 7.06 -34.15 12.39
N LEU A 232 8.39 -34.07 12.57
CA LEU A 232 9.20 -32.94 12.11
C LEU A 232 9.17 -32.81 10.59
N ILE A 233 9.39 -33.91 9.85
CA ILE A 233 9.39 -33.91 8.37
C ILE A 233 8.04 -33.42 7.83
N VAL A 234 6.93 -33.95 8.35
CA VAL A 234 5.58 -33.55 7.92
C VAL A 234 5.29 -32.09 8.27
N SER A 235 5.71 -31.63 9.46
CA SER A 235 5.57 -30.23 9.86
C SER A 235 6.33 -29.28 8.94
N MET A 236 7.57 -29.62 8.56
CA MET A 236 8.37 -28.83 7.62
C MET A 236 7.75 -28.82 6.22
N PHE A 237 7.23 -29.94 5.74
CA PHE A 237 6.54 -29.99 4.45
C PHE A 237 5.30 -29.08 4.44
N ILE A 238 4.45 -29.19 5.47
CA ILE A 238 3.26 -28.33 5.62
C ILE A 238 3.66 -26.86 5.72
N TRP A 239 4.74 -26.55 6.44
CA TRP A 239 5.27 -25.20 6.53
C TRP A 239 5.63 -24.62 5.16
N VAL A 240 6.42 -25.36 4.36
CA VAL A 240 6.79 -24.95 3.00
C VAL A 240 5.54 -24.72 2.15
N VAL A 241 4.56 -25.61 2.24
CA VAL A 241 3.30 -25.48 1.49
C VAL A 241 2.53 -24.22 1.91
N LEU A 242 2.37 -23.95 3.20
CA LEU A 242 1.56 -22.83 3.69
C LEU A 242 2.24 -21.46 3.55
N ILE A 243 3.57 -21.40 3.69
CA ILE A 243 4.33 -20.15 3.69
C ILE A 243 4.81 -19.79 2.29
N LEU A 244 5.36 -20.76 1.56
CA LEU A 244 6.01 -20.49 0.27
C LEU A 244 5.10 -20.87 -0.91
N LEU A 245 4.50 -22.06 -0.90
CA LEU A 245 3.77 -22.53 -2.07
C LEU A 245 2.40 -21.84 -2.20
N TYR A 246 1.61 -21.84 -1.13
CA TYR A 246 0.21 -21.42 -1.17
C TYR A 246 0.03 -19.96 -1.60
N PRO A 247 0.71 -18.95 -1.02
CA PRO A 247 0.52 -17.56 -1.43
C PRO A 247 0.90 -17.32 -2.89
N ASN A 248 2.00 -17.92 -3.33
CA ASN A 248 2.51 -17.77 -4.71
C ASN A 248 1.58 -18.45 -5.73
N VAL A 249 1.14 -19.68 -5.46
CA VAL A 249 0.22 -20.41 -6.34
C VAL A 249 -1.15 -19.73 -6.36
N SER A 250 -1.69 -19.33 -5.21
CA SER A 250 -2.95 -18.57 -5.11
C SER A 250 -2.96 -17.34 -6.02
N LEU A 251 -1.93 -16.49 -5.92
CA LEU A 251 -1.82 -15.28 -6.71
C LEU A 251 -1.61 -15.59 -8.21
N PHE A 252 -0.85 -16.63 -8.53
CA PHE A 252 -0.69 -17.09 -9.90
C PHE A 252 -2.01 -17.57 -10.52
N LEU A 253 -2.77 -18.40 -9.81
CA LEU A 253 -4.07 -18.91 -10.26
C LEU A 253 -5.07 -17.77 -10.45
N VAL A 254 -5.13 -16.82 -9.51
CA VAL A 254 -5.96 -15.61 -9.66
C VAL A 254 -5.53 -14.80 -10.87
N ASN A 255 -4.23 -14.67 -11.12
CA ASN A 255 -3.75 -13.95 -12.29
C ASN A 255 -4.11 -14.64 -13.61
N ARG A 256 -4.08 -15.98 -13.63
CA ARG A 256 -4.34 -16.82 -14.80
C ARG A 256 -5.82 -16.96 -15.14
N PHE A 257 -6.68 -17.15 -14.14
CA PHE A 257 -8.10 -17.44 -14.35
C PHE A 257 -8.97 -16.19 -14.41
N ILE A 258 -8.53 -15.08 -13.82
CA ILE A 258 -9.24 -13.80 -13.92
C ILE A 258 -8.59 -13.03 -15.05
N ASP A 259 -9.02 -13.36 -16.27
CA ASP A 259 -8.63 -12.62 -17.45
C ASP A 259 -9.33 -11.27 -17.46
N THR A 260 -8.51 -10.22 -17.36
CA THR A 260 -8.94 -8.84 -17.44
C THR A 260 -8.26 -8.13 -18.61
N GLU A 261 -7.39 -8.85 -19.33
CA GLU A 261 -6.55 -8.29 -20.38
C GLU A 261 -7.44 -7.77 -21.51
N GLU A 262 -8.41 -8.56 -21.97
CA GLU A 262 -9.36 -8.16 -23.02
C GLU A 262 -10.12 -6.89 -22.65
N LYS A 263 -10.64 -6.80 -21.41
CA LYS A 263 -11.38 -5.62 -20.96
C LYS A 263 -10.49 -4.39 -20.80
N ILE A 264 -9.25 -4.58 -20.33
CA ILE A 264 -8.24 -3.53 -20.25
C ILE A 264 -7.89 -3.04 -21.66
N GLU A 265 -7.67 -3.95 -22.60
CA GLU A 265 -7.38 -3.63 -24.00
C GLU A 265 -8.54 -2.90 -24.66
N GLN A 266 -9.77 -3.38 -24.50
CA GLN A 266 -10.97 -2.72 -25.01
C GLN A 266 -11.07 -1.28 -24.48
N THR A 267 -10.86 -1.11 -23.17
CA THR A 267 -10.88 0.23 -22.54
C THR A 267 -9.72 1.08 -23.07
N ASN A 268 -8.53 0.52 -23.28
CA ASN A 268 -7.40 1.25 -23.83
C ASN A 268 -7.67 1.70 -25.27
N ARG A 269 -8.29 0.86 -26.11
CA ARG A 269 -8.73 1.23 -27.46
C ARG A 269 -9.80 2.32 -27.42
N GLU A 270 -10.75 2.25 -26.49
CA GLU A 270 -11.75 3.31 -26.28
C GLU A 270 -11.07 4.63 -25.89
N ILE A 271 -10.12 4.60 -24.95
CA ILE A 271 -9.34 5.78 -24.53
C ILE A 271 -8.52 6.35 -25.69
N GLU A 272 -7.92 5.49 -26.51
CA GLU A 272 -7.18 5.90 -27.70
C GLU A 272 -8.10 6.61 -28.68
N GLN A 273 -9.28 6.07 -28.97
CA GLN A 273 -10.29 6.73 -29.80
C GLN A 273 -10.76 8.08 -29.22
N ILE A 274 -10.96 8.16 -27.90
CA ILE A 274 -11.28 9.43 -27.22
C ILE A 274 -10.13 10.42 -27.39
N SER A 275 -8.89 9.96 -27.26
CA SER A 275 -7.69 10.79 -27.42
C SER A 275 -7.54 11.29 -28.85
N GLU A 276 -7.76 10.44 -29.86
CA GLU A 276 -7.75 10.82 -31.28
C GLU A 276 -8.83 11.84 -31.62
N ARG A 277 -10.06 11.68 -31.09
CA ARG A 277 -11.13 12.68 -31.25
C ARG A 277 -10.73 14.01 -30.63
N PHE A 278 -10.17 13.97 -29.43
CA PHE A 278 -9.66 15.14 -28.75
C PHE A 278 -8.54 15.85 -29.54
N TYR A 279 -7.58 15.11 -30.11
CA TYR A 279 -6.53 15.69 -30.96
C TYR A 279 -7.09 16.31 -32.24
N ARG A 280 -8.08 15.67 -32.88
CA ARG A 280 -8.77 16.23 -34.04
C ARG A 280 -9.53 17.51 -33.70
N ASP A 281 -10.17 17.58 -32.55
CA ASP A 281 -10.89 18.79 -32.12
C ASP A 281 -9.93 19.92 -31.75
N ILE A 282 -8.76 19.61 -31.20
CA ILE A 282 -7.68 20.60 -31.02
C ILE A 282 -7.18 21.12 -32.37
N GLN A 283 -6.99 20.26 -33.38
CA GLN A 283 -6.54 20.72 -34.70
C GLN A 283 -7.53 21.68 -35.37
N LYS A 284 -8.84 21.58 -35.07
CA LYS A 284 -9.85 22.53 -35.56
C LYS A 284 -9.75 23.89 -34.88
N LEU A 285 -9.26 23.94 -33.63
CA LEU A 285 -8.89 25.18 -32.96
C LEU A 285 -7.58 25.65 -33.59
N ARG A 286 -7.70 26.35 -34.73
CA ARG A 286 -6.57 26.96 -35.43
C ARG A 286 -5.64 27.63 -34.43
N ASP A 287 -4.45 27.09 -34.22
CA ASP A 287 -3.55 27.56 -33.17
C ASP A 287 -3.08 28.98 -33.53
N PRO A 288 -3.42 30.01 -32.72
CA PRO A 288 -3.07 31.39 -33.02
C PRO A 288 -1.55 31.62 -33.03
N PHE A 289 -0.76 30.71 -32.42
CA PHE A 289 0.69 30.79 -32.37
C PHE A 289 1.40 30.17 -33.57
N GLU A 290 0.69 29.49 -34.49
CA GLU A 290 1.27 29.01 -35.75
C GLU A 290 1.48 30.14 -36.77
N SER A 291 0.76 31.25 -36.62
CA SER A 291 0.92 32.44 -37.46
C SER A 291 1.98 33.37 -36.87
N PRO A 292 3.11 33.65 -37.56
CA PRO A 292 4.24 34.42 -37.01
C PRO A 292 3.91 35.86 -36.58
N SER A 293 2.75 36.39 -37.00
CA SER A 293 2.34 37.78 -36.80
C SER A 293 1.50 38.04 -35.55
N LEU A 294 0.95 37.00 -34.89
CA LEU A 294 -0.14 37.20 -33.92
C LEU A 294 0.32 37.78 -32.57
N LEU A 295 1.53 37.41 -32.12
CA LEU A 295 2.24 38.03 -30.99
C LEU A 295 3.70 38.28 -31.38
N LYS A 296 3.89 38.93 -32.53
CA LYS A 296 5.22 39.25 -33.05
C LYS A 296 5.99 40.09 -32.01
N ASP A 297 7.28 39.81 -31.84
CA ASP A 297 8.18 40.52 -30.91
C ASP A 297 7.80 40.41 -29.42
N SER A 298 6.88 39.50 -29.05
CA SER A 298 6.60 39.17 -27.65
C SER A 298 7.74 38.38 -27.00
N ILE A 299 7.98 38.62 -25.70
CA ILE A 299 9.01 37.91 -24.93
C ILE A 299 8.32 36.84 -24.09
N SER A 300 8.71 35.58 -24.27
CA SER A 300 8.23 34.47 -23.45
C SER A 300 9.30 33.96 -22.48
N SER A 301 8.98 33.84 -21.20
CA SER A 301 9.86 33.22 -20.19
C SER A 301 9.34 31.83 -19.81
N GLY A 302 9.91 30.81 -20.46
CA GLY A 302 9.52 29.43 -20.22
C GLY A 302 8.22 29.01 -20.93
N GLY A 303 8.27 27.79 -21.47
CA GLY A 303 7.16 27.15 -22.17
C GLY A 303 7.57 25.73 -22.56
N SER A 304 6.67 24.76 -22.43
CA SER A 304 6.95 23.40 -22.89
C SER A 304 6.74 23.31 -24.40
N ARG A 305 7.73 22.83 -25.15
CA ARG A 305 7.59 22.45 -26.58
C ARG A 305 6.85 21.11 -26.77
N GLY A 306 6.43 20.45 -25.69
CA GLY A 306 5.78 19.14 -25.72
C GLY A 306 4.26 19.19 -25.87
N TYR A 307 3.68 18.07 -26.31
CA TYR A 307 2.27 17.87 -26.65
C TYR A 307 1.33 18.59 -25.68
N LEU A 308 0.56 19.53 -26.25
CA LEU A 308 -0.66 20.20 -25.77
C LEU A 308 -0.60 21.71 -25.48
N HIS A 309 0.56 22.39 -25.58
CA HIS A 309 0.68 23.87 -25.57
C HIS A 309 -0.08 24.64 -24.48
N LEU A 310 -0.52 23.97 -23.41
CA LEU A 310 -1.38 24.57 -22.39
C LEU A 310 -0.67 25.67 -21.61
N SER A 311 0.65 25.55 -21.43
CA SER A 311 1.48 26.44 -20.61
C SER A 311 2.27 27.41 -21.47
N LYS A 312 1.99 28.70 -21.27
CA LYS A 312 2.70 29.84 -21.86
C LYS A 312 2.89 30.92 -20.79
N ASN A 313 4.00 31.64 -20.87
CA ASN A 313 4.24 32.81 -20.05
C ASN A 313 4.89 33.91 -20.88
N PHE A 314 4.08 34.83 -21.41
CA PHE A 314 4.55 36.04 -22.05
C PHE A 314 4.76 37.14 -21.01
N THR A 315 6.00 37.58 -20.85
CA THR A 315 6.37 38.65 -19.90
C THR A 315 6.24 40.03 -20.51
N TYR A 316 6.21 40.11 -21.84
CA TYR A 316 6.01 41.36 -22.58
C TYR A 316 5.23 41.08 -23.86
N ILE A 317 4.23 41.92 -24.12
CA ILE A 317 3.41 41.90 -25.33
C ILE A 317 3.39 43.34 -25.89
N PRO A 318 3.84 43.57 -27.13
CA PRO A 318 3.80 44.90 -27.74
C PRO A 318 2.37 45.42 -27.93
N ASP A 319 2.21 46.75 -27.91
CA ASP A 319 0.91 47.40 -28.14
C ASP A 319 0.29 47.04 -29.50
N GLU A 320 1.11 46.82 -30.52
CA GLU A 320 0.66 46.35 -31.86
C GLU A 320 -0.05 44.99 -31.82
N SER A 321 0.25 44.16 -30.80
CA SER A 321 -0.34 42.83 -30.62
C SER A 321 -1.55 42.83 -29.68
N GLU A 322 -1.88 43.94 -29.02
CA GLU A 322 -3.04 44.06 -28.12
C GLU A 322 -4.38 43.71 -28.78
N PRO A 323 -4.67 44.10 -30.05
CA PRO A 323 -5.90 43.72 -30.72
C PRO A 323 -6.11 42.20 -30.85
N ASN A 324 -5.03 41.39 -30.78
CA ASN A 324 -5.09 39.93 -30.92
C ASN A 324 -5.39 39.22 -29.58
N ILE A 325 -5.31 39.92 -28.45
CA ILE A 325 -5.48 39.33 -27.11
C ILE A 325 -6.85 38.67 -26.89
N PRO A 326 -7.99 39.25 -27.33
CA PRO A 326 -9.27 38.57 -27.26
C PRO A 326 -9.28 37.21 -27.97
N THR A 327 -8.63 37.11 -29.13
CA THR A 327 -8.49 35.86 -29.90
C THR A 327 -7.69 34.81 -29.11
N VAL A 328 -6.59 35.21 -28.48
CA VAL A 328 -5.77 34.30 -27.65
C VAL A 328 -6.55 33.82 -26.41
N LYS A 329 -7.31 34.71 -25.77
CA LYS A 329 -8.18 34.36 -24.63
C LYS A 329 -9.25 33.34 -25.04
N ALA A 330 -9.92 33.55 -26.18
CA ALA A 330 -10.91 32.62 -26.70
C ALA A 330 -10.30 31.25 -27.02
N TYR A 331 -9.13 31.23 -27.67
CA TYR A 331 -8.40 29.99 -27.95
C TYR A 331 -8.11 29.18 -26.70
N PHE A 332 -7.54 29.79 -25.64
CA PHE A 332 -7.25 29.07 -24.41
C PHE A 332 -8.50 28.62 -23.65
N GLN A 333 -9.57 29.42 -23.68
CA GLN A 333 -10.86 29.02 -23.10
C GLN A 333 -11.38 27.74 -23.76
N ASP A 334 -11.36 27.69 -25.09
CA ASP A 334 -11.82 26.51 -25.83
C ASP A 334 -10.86 25.32 -25.66
N LEU A 335 -9.56 25.54 -25.76
CA LEU A 335 -8.53 24.52 -25.59
C LEU A 335 -8.60 23.86 -24.21
N THR A 336 -8.70 24.65 -23.15
CA THR A 336 -8.79 24.15 -21.76
C THR A 336 -10.10 23.41 -21.52
N SER A 337 -11.21 23.90 -22.09
CA SER A 337 -12.50 23.20 -22.03
C SER A 337 -12.43 21.82 -22.69
N LEU A 338 -11.77 21.67 -23.85
CA LEU A 338 -11.56 20.38 -24.50
C LEU A 338 -10.71 19.45 -23.64
N HIS A 339 -9.63 19.96 -23.03
CA HIS A 339 -8.77 19.16 -22.15
C HIS A 339 -9.51 18.62 -20.94
N ILE A 340 -10.31 19.47 -20.28
CA ILE A 340 -11.08 19.09 -19.10
C ILE A 340 -12.13 18.04 -19.49
N ARG A 341 -12.88 18.26 -20.57
CA ARG A 341 -13.88 17.31 -21.09
C ARG A 341 -13.26 15.97 -21.48
N ALA A 342 -12.13 15.98 -22.19
CA ALA A 342 -11.43 14.76 -22.58
C ALA A 342 -10.94 14.00 -21.34
N ALA A 343 -10.33 14.70 -20.37
CA ALA A 343 -9.86 14.10 -19.13
C ALA A 343 -10.99 13.43 -18.34
N GLU A 344 -12.15 14.07 -18.24
CA GLU A 344 -13.33 13.50 -17.59
C GLU A 344 -13.90 12.30 -18.34
N THR A 345 -13.96 12.37 -19.66
CA THR A 345 -14.48 11.27 -20.49
C THR A 345 -13.58 10.04 -20.37
N ILE A 346 -12.26 10.24 -20.46
CA ILE A 346 -11.26 9.20 -20.23
C ILE A 346 -11.38 8.64 -18.80
N TRP A 347 -11.58 9.49 -17.80
CA TRP A 347 -11.79 9.03 -16.43
C TRP A 347 -13.05 8.19 -16.27
N ARG A 348 -14.17 8.56 -16.89
CA ARG A 348 -15.41 7.78 -16.83
C ARG A 348 -15.24 6.39 -17.44
N ALA A 349 -14.61 6.30 -18.63
CA ALA A 349 -14.26 5.03 -19.26
C ALA A 349 -13.36 4.18 -18.35
N ARG A 350 -12.31 4.80 -17.79
CA ARG A 350 -11.37 4.13 -16.88
C ARG A 350 -12.01 3.66 -15.58
N LYS A 351 -12.85 4.48 -14.94
CA LYS A 351 -13.41 4.22 -13.62
C LYS A 351 -14.16 2.88 -13.61
N ASN A 352 -14.97 2.63 -14.64
CA ASN A 352 -15.76 1.41 -14.76
C ASN A 352 -14.84 0.20 -14.98
N ALA A 353 -13.96 0.28 -15.97
CA ALA A 353 -13.00 -0.79 -16.25
C ALA A 353 -12.10 -1.09 -15.05
N PHE A 354 -11.62 -0.06 -14.35
CA PHE A 354 -10.72 -0.16 -13.19
C PHE A 354 -11.37 -0.89 -12.01
N ALA A 355 -12.63 -0.57 -11.70
CA ALA A 355 -13.38 -1.24 -10.65
C ALA A 355 -13.56 -2.73 -10.93
N GLU A 356 -13.84 -3.08 -12.20
CA GLU A 356 -14.15 -4.45 -12.61
C GLU A 356 -12.91 -5.30 -12.94
N THR A 357 -11.77 -4.67 -13.20
CA THR A 357 -10.52 -5.35 -13.52
C THR A 357 -9.58 -5.34 -12.31
N TYR A 358 -8.81 -4.29 -12.11
CA TYR A 358 -7.75 -4.28 -11.12
C TYR A 358 -8.24 -4.37 -9.66
N ILE A 359 -9.28 -3.61 -9.28
CA ILE A 359 -9.84 -3.66 -7.91
C ILE A 359 -10.44 -5.05 -7.67
N ARG A 360 -11.31 -5.52 -8.57
CA ARG A 360 -11.96 -6.83 -8.43
C ARG A 360 -10.94 -7.95 -8.34
N LYS A 361 -9.94 -7.95 -9.22
CA LYS A 361 -8.89 -8.98 -9.25
C LYS A 361 -8.02 -8.93 -7.98
N SER A 362 -7.65 -7.74 -7.50
CA SER A 362 -6.96 -7.58 -6.22
C SER A 362 -7.81 -8.08 -5.04
N ARG A 363 -9.11 -7.78 -5.02
CA ARG A 363 -10.04 -8.28 -3.98
C ARG A 363 -10.12 -9.81 -3.97
N ILE A 364 -10.21 -10.43 -5.14
CA ILE A 364 -10.25 -11.90 -5.26
C ILE A 364 -8.91 -12.51 -4.84
N ALA A 365 -7.79 -11.91 -5.22
CA ALA A 365 -6.45 -12.31 -4.76
C ALA A 365 -6.33 -12.27 -3.23
N ARG A 366 -6.77 -11.17 -2.60
CA ARG A 366 -6.79 -11.04 -1.13
C ARG A 366 -7.68 -12.11 -0.49
N ASN A 367 -8.87 -12.36 -1.04
CA ASN A 367 -9.74 -13.44 -0.56
C ASN A 367 -9.10 -14.83 -0.70
N ALA A 368 -8.38 -15.10 -1.78
CA ALA A 368 -7.67 -16.36 -1.96
C ALA A 368 -6.52 -16.52 -0.94
N LEU A 369 -5.85 -15.44 -0.54
CA LEU A 369 -4.83 -15.47 0.52
C LEU A 369 -5.43 -15.84 1.90
N ARG A 370 -6.67 -15.45 2.19
CA ARG A 370 -7.35 -15.70 3.49
C ARG A 370 -7.52 -17.18 3.86
N PHE A 371 -7.40 -18.09 2.91
CA PHE A 371 -7.43 -19.54 3.21
C PHE A 371 -6.12 -20.06 3.84
N SER A 372 -5.09 -19.21 3.96
CA SER A 372 -3.86 -19.52 4.67
C SER A 372 -3.69 -18.65 5.91
N PRO A 373 -3.14 -19.19 7.02
CA PRO A 373 -2.80 -18.40 8.20
C PRO A 373 -1.88 -17.22 7.87
N THR A 374 -0.98 -17.43 6.91
CA THR A 374 0.00 -16.46 6.42
C THR A 374 -0.67 -15.29 5.71
N GLY A 375 -1.64 -15.57 4.84
CA GLY A 375 -2.44 -14.54 4.19
C GLY A 375 -3.28 -13.73 5.17
N LEU A 376 -3.94 -14.38 6.13
CA LEU A 376 -4.71 -13.65 7.16
C LEU A 376 -3.81 -12.75 8.02
N TYR A 377 -2.64 -13.25 8.42
CA TYR A 377 -1.66 -12.48 9.19
C TYR A 377 -1.14 -11.28 8.41
N HIS A 378 -0.76 -11.48 7.15
CA HIS A 378 -0.30 -10.40 6.27
C HIS A 378 -1.38 -9.34 6.06
N LEU A 379 -2.62 -9.74 5.72
CA LEU A 379 -3.71 -8.80 5.45
C LEU A 379 -4.14 -8.00 6.69
N SER A 380 -4.18 -8.64 7.87
CA SER A 380 -4.47 -7.97 9.13
C SER A 380 -3.38 -6.97 9.51
N THR A 381 -2.11 -7.36 9.42
CA THR A 381 -0.98 -6.46 9.76
C THR A 381 -0.80 -5.33 8.74
N GLU A 382 -1.10 -5.56 7.46
CA GLU A 382 -1.13 -4.52 6.41
C GLU A 382 -2.21 -3.47 6.71
N ALA A 383 -3.39 -3.91 7.18
CA ALA A 383 -4.47 -3.02 7.60
C ALA A 383 -4.13 -2.25 8.88
N TRP A 384 -3.57 -2.91 9.91
CA TRP A 384 -3.07 -2.24 11.11
C TRP A 384 -1.99 -1.20 10.76
N ALA A 385 -1.01 -1.57 9.95
CA ALA A 385 0.04 -0.65 9.49
C ALA A 385 -0.50 0.46 8.59
N GLY A 386 -1.69 0.31 8.00
CA GLY A 386 -2.30 1.31 7.12
C GLY A 386 -1.51 1.51 5.83
N THR A 387 -0.84 0.45 5.38
CA THR A 387 -0.03 0.41 4.15
C THR A 387 -0.75 -0.35 3.03
N ASP A 388 -2.05 -0.62 3.22
CA ASP A 388 -2.85 -1.44 2.34
C ASP A 388 -3.46 -0.68 1.15
N LEU A 389 -4.17 -1.43 0.29
CA LEU A 389 -4.82 -0.91 -0.91
C LEU A 389 -5.81 0.21 -0.60
N PHE A 390 -6.58 0.10 0.47
CA PHE A 390 -7.59 1.09 0.81
C PHE A 390 -6.96 2.47 1.07
N ARG A 391 -5.85 2.51 1.84
CA ARG A 391 -5.13 3.76 2.12
C ARG A 391 -4.66 4.42 0.83
N MET A 392 -4.20 3.62 -0.13
CA MET A 392 -3.76 4.14 -1.41
C MET A 392 -4.94 4.64 -2.26
N GLU A 393 -6.05 3.90 -2.33
CA GLU A 393 -7.26 4.35 -3.01
C GLU A 393 -7.80 5.68 -2.45
N HIS A 394 -7.75 5.84 -1.12
CA HIS A 394 -8.12 7.07 -0.44
C HIS A 394 -7.25 8.25 -0.90
N PHE A 395 -5.92 8.10 -0.91
CA PHE A 395 -5.01 9.15 -1.38
C PHE A 395 -5.34 9.62 -2.81
N PHE A 396 -5.58 8.69 -3.74
CA PHE A 396 -5.97 9.04 -5.10
C PHE A 396 -7.36 9.68 -5.17
N LYS A 397 -8.30 9.28 -4.30
CA LYS A 397 -9.62 9.92 -4.18
C LYS A 397 -9.50 11.37 -3.72
N THR A 398 -8.72 11.64 -2.68
CA THR A 398 -8.47 13.01 -2.18
C THR A 398 -7.76 13.85 -3.23
N GLY A 399 -6.82 13.25 -3.99
CA GLY A 399 -6.18 13.92 -5.12
C GLY A 399 -7.14 14.33 -6.23
N ARG A 400 -8.12 13.48 -6.57
CA ARG A 400 -9.19 13.83 -7.52
C ARG A 400 -10.08 14.96 -7.00
N GLN A 401 -10.44 14.93 -5.71
CA GLN A 401 -11.23 15.99 -5.08
C GLN A 401 -10.47 17.31 -5.07
N TYR A 402 -9.16 17.29 -4.81
CA TYR A 402 -8.32 18.48 -4.89
C TYR A 402 -8.20 19.02 -6.31
N ARG A 403 -8.04 18.16 -7.32
CA ARG A 403 -8.10 18.58 -8.73
C ARG A 403 -9.41 19.31 -9.02
N GLN A 404 -10.54 18.81 -8.53
CA GLN A 404 -11.83 19.47 -8.73
C GLN A 404 -11.85 20.87 -8.09
N ARG A 405 -11.40 21.00 -6.83
CA ARG A 405 -11.28 22.31 -6.16
C ARG A 405 -10.41 23.30 -6.92
N VAL A 406 -9.32 22.85 -7.53
CA VAL A 406 -8.46 23.68 -8.40
C VAL A 406 -9.21 24.14 -9.65
N LEU A 407 -9.96 23.24 -10.30
CA LEU A 407 -10.77 23.60 -11.47
C LEU A 407 -11.86 24.60 -11.11
N ASP A 408 -12.57 24.38 -10.00
CA ASP A 408 -13.62 25.27 -9.52
C ASP A 408 -13.02 26.67 -9.24
N TYR A 409 -11.86 26.74 -8.57
CA TYR A 409 -11.11 27.99 -8.36
C TYR A 409 -10.76 28.69 -9.70
N PHE A 410 -10.30 27.96 -10.71
CA PHE A 410 -10.00 28.53 -12.03
C PHE A 410 -11.26 29.04 -12.75
N HIS A 411 -12.40 28.36 -12.59
CA HIS A 411 -13.68 28.83 -13.12
C HIS A 411 -14.16 30.10 -12.41
N ASP A 412 -14.09 30.15 -11.08
CA ASP A 412 -14.49 31.31 -10.27
C ASP A 412 -13.66 32.56 -10.61
N LYS A 413 -12.36 32.39 -10.83
CA LYS A 413 -11.46 33.46 -11.28
C LYS A 413 -11.57 33.78 -12.77
N LYS A 414 -12.41 33.06 -13.52
CA LYS A 414 -12.50 33.10 -14.99
C LYS A 414 -11.12 32.91 -15.66
N ALA A 415 -10.24 32.16 -15.01
CA ALA A 415 -8.82 32.04 -15.34
C ALA A 415 -8.61 31.57 -16.78
N PHE A 416 -9.37 30.57 -17.23
CA PHE A 416 -9.28 30.00 -18.59
C PHE A 416 -9.55 31.00 -19.73
N SER A 417 -10.25 32.09 -19.42
CA SER A 417 -10.58 33.18 -20.36
C SER A 417 -9.81 34.47 -20.05
N SER A 418 -8.80 34.42 -19.19
CA SER A 418 -8.06 35.60 -18.70
C SER A 418 -6.73 35.78 -19.43
N ARG A 419 -6.24 37.03 -19.51
CA ARG A 419 -4.88 37.31 -20.01
C ARG A 419 -3.83 36.64 -19.12
N GLN A 420 -4.07 36.64 -17.81
CA GLN A 420 -3.22 36.01 -16.80
C GLN A 420 -3.12 34.48 -16.94
N TRP A 421 -3.90 33.86 -17.83
CA TRP A 421 -3.67 32.47 -18.22
C TRP A 421 -2.32 32.29 -18.90
N PHE A 422 -1.94 33.19 -19.81
CA PHE A 422 -0.79 33.01 -20.70
C PHE A 422 0.23 34.14 -20.64
N ALA A 423 -0.08 35.27 -20.02
CA ALA A 423 0.82 36.43 -19.94
C ALA A 423 0.81 37.08 -18.55
N SER A 424 1.97 37.55 -18.11
CA SER A 424 2.19 38.22 -16.83
C SER A 424 2.56 39.70 -16.99
N ASP A 425 2.48 40.22 -18.21
CA ASP A 425 2.93 41.55 -18.63
C ASP A 425 2.17 42.72 -17.97
N LYS A 426 0.89 42.52 -17.62
CA LYS A 426 0.03 43.52 -16.94
C LYS A 426 -0.26 43.17 -15.48
N GLY A 427 0.55 42.30 -14.88
CA GLY A 427 0.42 41.89 -13.49
C GLY A 427 0.24 40.38 -13.33
N GLU A 428 0.94 39.84 -12.35
CA GLU A 428 1.03 38.41 -12.10
C GLU A 428 -0.19 37.86 -11.35
N VAL A 429 -0.38 36.54 -11.45
CA VAL A 429 -1.39 35.83 -10.65
C VAL A 429 -1.00 35.86 -9.17
N ARG A 430 -1.95 36.22 -8.31
CA ARG A 430 -1.79 36.14 -6.86
C ARG A 430 -2.39 34.84 -6.36
N TRP A 431 -1.58 34.03 -5.69
CA TRP A 431 -1.95 32.68 -5.25
C TRP A 431 -2.41 32.58 -3.79
N ASN A 432 -2.62 33.72 -3.11
CA ASN A 432 -2.90 33.76 -1.68
C ASN A 432 -4.20 33.02 -1.29
N ASP A 433 -5.20 33.03 -2.19
CA ASP A 433 -6.50 32.38 -2.02
C ASP A 433 -6.62 31.05 -2.76
N ALA A 434 -5.52 30.58 -3.37
CA ALA A 434 -5.52 29.33 -4.10
C ALA A 434 -5.67 28.13 -3.14
N PRO A 435 -6.44 27.10 -3.53
CA PRO A 435 -6.65 25.94 -2.68
C PRO A 435 -5.31 25.24 -2.43
N ARG A 436 -5.00 24.96 -1.16
CA ARG A 436 -3.83 24.16 -0.76
C ARG A 436 -4.23 22.73 -0.49
N PHE A 437 -3.33 21.80 -0.82
CA PHE A 437 -3.50 20.40 -0.52
C PHE A 437 -2.77 20.04 0.76
N VAL A 438 -3.47 19.37 1.67
CA VAL A 438 -2.90 18.68 2.84
C VAL A 438 -3.53 17.30 2.86
N TYR A 439 -2.70 16.26 2.88
CA TYR A 439 -3.20 14.91 2.96
C TYR A 439 -3.53 14.55 4.42
N ASN A 440 -4.82 14.41 4.70
CA ASN A 440 -5.30 13.88 5.96
C ASN A 440 -5.72 12.41 5.74
N PRO A 441 -5.04 11.44 6.36
CA PRO A 441 -5.49 10.05 6.31
C PRO A 441 -6.85 9.90 7.01
N PRO A 442 -7.67 8.89 6.63
CA PRO A 442 -8.90 8.56 7.35
C PRO A 442 -8.64 8.31 8.84
N ASP A 443 -9.64 8.61 9.68
CA ASP A 443 -9.57 8.32 11.12
C ASP A 443 -9.24 6.85 11.33
N VAL A 444 -8.18 6.64 12.09
CA VAL A 444 -7.39 5.43 11.99
C VAL A 444 -7.90 4.37 12.95
N PHE A 445 -8.48 4.77 14.07
CA PHE A 445 -9.07 3.84 15.03
C PHE A 445 -10.25 3.08 14.43
N GLU A 446 -11.20 3.79 13.81
CA GLU A 446 -12.37 3.15 13.18
C GLU A 446 -12.01 2.43 11.86
N ASP A 447 -11.16 3.04 11.03
CA ASP A 447 -10.84 2.48 9.70
C ASP A 447 -9.87 1.28 9.77
N ALA A 448 -8.80 1.35 10.56
CA ALA A 448 -7.85 0.24 10.65
C ALA A 448 -8.46 -0.97 11.36
N SER A 449 -9.19 -0.76 12.46
CA SER A 449 -9.81 -1.83 13.24
C SER A 449 -10.87 -2.57 12.43
N SER A 450 -11.77 -1.84 11.75
CA SER A 450 -12.83 -2.46 10.96
C SER A 450 -12.30 -3.34 9.81
N ARG A 451 -11.09 -3.04 9.32
CA ARG A 451 -10.44 -3.81 8.24
C ARG A 451 -9.53 -4.92 8.75
N ALA A 452 -8.85 -4.74 9.88
CA ALA A 452 -7.92 -5.73 10.43
C ALA A 452 -8.61 -6.80 11.28
N LEU A 453 -9.63 -6.42 12.07
CA LEU A 453 -10.32 -7.33 12.99
C LEU A 453 -10.97 -8.55 12.32
N PRO A 454 -11.58 -8.47 11.12
CA PRO A 454 -12.15 -9.66 10.47
C PRO A 454 -11.09 -10.74 10.18
N ASP A 455 -9.91 -10.34 9.70
CA ASP A 455 -8.83 -11.26 9.37
C ASP A 455 -8.18 -11.84 10.66
N LEU A 456 -8.04 -11.01 11.70
CA LEU A 456 -7.62 -11.46 13.03
C LEU A 456 -8.63 -12.43 13.67
N PHE A 457 -9.94 -12.17 13.52
CA PHE A 457 -11.00 -13.03 14.04
C PHE A 457 -11.00 -14.39 13.33
N LEU A 458 -10.81 -14.41 12.01
CA LEU A 458 -10.66 -15.66 11.25
C LEU A 458 -9.44 -16.47 11.72
N LEU A 459 -8.31 -15.81 12.02
CA LEU A 459 -7.16 -16.48 12.64
C LEU A 459 -7.50 -17.06 14.01
N PHE A 460 -8.21 -16.31 14.85
CA PHE A 460 -8.62 -16.79 16.17
C PHE A 460 -9.56 -18.00 16.07
N LEU A 461 -10.54 -17.96 15.14
CA LEU A 461 -11.42 -19.09 14.86
C LEU A 461 -10.63 -20.32 14.41
N LEU A 462 -9.63 -20.12 13.54
CA LEU A 462 -8.76 -21.22 13.10
C LEU A 462 -7.98 -21.84 14.27
N ASN A 463 -7.49 -21.04 15.21
CA ASN A 463 -6.86 -21.55 16.44
C ASN A 463 -7.83 -22.42 17.24
N LEU A 464 -9.07 -21.96 17.43
CA LEU A 464 -10.09 -22.70 18.16
C LEU A 464 -10.40 -24.04 17.49
N VAL A 465 -10.55 -24.06 16.16
CA VAL A 465 -10.76 -25.29 15.38
C VAL A 465 -9.59 -26.25 15.51
N LEU A 466 -8.35 -25.77 15.37
CA LEU A 466 -7.14 -26.59 15.48
C LEU A 466 -6.97 -27.16 16.89
N PHE A 467 -7.26 -26.37 17.93
CA PHE A 467 -7.22 -26.84 19.31
C PHE A 467 -8.26 -27.92 19.57
N MET A 468 -9.51 -27.72 19.12
CA MET A 468 -10.56 -28.73 19.24
C MET A 468 -10.21 -30.02 18.50
N ALA A 469 -9.69 -29.93 17.27
CA ALA A 469 -9.24 -31.08 16.50
C ALA A 469 -8.12 -31.85 17.22
N THR A 470 -7.12 -31.14 17.74
CA THR A 470 -6.02 -31.73 18.50
C THR A 470 -6.53 -32.41 19.77
N PHE A 471 -7.44 -31.77 20.50
CA PHE A 471 -8.05 -32.34 21.69
C PHE A 471 -8.84 -33.62 21.38
N MET A 472 -9.65 -33.61 20.32
CA MET A 472 -10.41 -34.79 19.88
C MET A 472 -9.48 -35.97 19.54
N ILE A 473 -8.42 -35.73 18.76
CA ILE A 473 -7.46 -36.79 18.40
C ILE A 473 -6.75 -37.31 19.65
N PHE A 474 -6.24 -36.42 20.50
CA PHE A 474 -5.55 -36.80 21.73
C PHE A 474 -6.45 -37.55 22.71
N SER A 475 -7.73 -37.17 22.79
CA SER A 475 -8.71 -37.85 23.66
C SER A 475 -8.95 -39.30 23.25
N ARG A 476 -8.77 -39.64 21.97
CA ARG A 476 -8.89 -40.99 21.42
C ARG A 476 -7.59 -41.79 21.44
N LEU A 477 -6.47 -41.19 21.85
CA LEU A 477 -5.20 -41.92 21.94
C LEU A 477 -5.30 -42.96 23.06
N GLU A 478 -5.10 -44.22 22.69
CA GLU A 478 -4.79 -45.30 23.62
C GLU A 478 -3.33 -45.13 24.05
N VAL A 479 -3.10 -45.14 25.37
CA VAL A 479 -1.80 -44.89 26.02
C VAL A 479 -1.41 -46.06 26.90
#